data_AF-S2DTM1-F1
#
_entry.id   AF-S2DTM1-F1
#
_cell.length_a   1.000
_cell.length_b   1.000
_cell.length_c   1.000
_cell.angle_alpha   90.00
_cell.angle_beta   90.00
_cell.angle_gamma   90.00
#
_symmetry.space_group_name_H-M   'P 1'
#
loop_
_entity.id
_entity.type
_entity.pdbx_description
1 polymer ?
#
loop_
_entity_poly.entity_id
_entity_poly.type
_entity_poly.pdbx_seq_one_letter_code
_entity_poly.pdbx_strand_id
1 'polypeptide(L)'
;MSLSAQSKVLRALQEHKITRVGGDKDIKVDVRVLAATNKDLKKEIEDGNFREDLYHRLSVILIQVPALKDRKEDIPLLVEKFLDDIAKEYGTAQKDISKEALKQLQEFPWTGNIRELRNVVERLVILGEKTISIEDVKKYADY
;
A
#
# COMPACT_ATOMS: atom_id res chain seq x y z
N MET A 1 15.01 -8.19 5.62
CA MET A 1 15.84 -7.66 6.72
C MET A 1 16.77 -8.77 7.20
N SER A 2 18.07 -8.52 7.40
CA SER A 2 19.00 -9.57 7.85
C SER A 2 18.66 -10.05 9.27
N LEU A 3 19.02 -11.30 9.61
CA LEU A 3 18.80 -11.85 10.95
C LEU A 3 19.50 -11.04 12.05
N SER A 4 20.66 -10.45 11.74
CA SER A 4 21.36 -9.53 12.66
C SER A 4 20.52 -8.29 12.98
N ALA A 5 19.89 -7.68 11.97
CA ALA A 5 19.00 -6.54 12.17
C ALA A 5 17.73 -6.94 12.95
N GLN A 6 17.15 -8.12 12.66
CA GLN A 6 16.00 -8.67 13.42
C GLN A 6 16.30 -8.81 14.92
N SER A 7 17.51 -9.25 15.26
CA SER A 7 17.95 -9.39 16.66
C SER A 7 18.02 -8.04 17.38
N LYS A 8 18.44 -6.97 16.68
CA LYS A 8 18.46 -5.60 17.24
C LYS A 8 17.05 -5.05 17.44
N VAL A 9 16.14 -5.30 16.51
CA VAL A 9 14.73 -4.89 16.63
C VAL A 9 14.06 -5.62 17.79
N LEU A 10 14.30 -6.92 17.94
CA LEU A 10 13.79 -7.70 19.08
C LEU A 10 14.23 -7.10 20.41
N ARG A 11 15.52 -6.75 20.53
CA ARG A 11 16.06 -6.09 21.73
C ARG A 11 15.38 -4.75 22.00
N ALA A 12 15.14 -3.95 20.97
CA ALA A 12 14.42 -2.67 21.11
C ALA A 12 12.98 -2.88 21.62
N LEU A 13 12.30 -3.93 21.17
CA LEU A 13 10.93 -4.27 21.56
C LEU A 13 10.80 -4.89 22.96
N GLN A 14 11.84 -5.60 23.43
CA GLN A 14 11.84 -6.29 24.72
C GLN A 14 12.43 -5.41 25.83
N GLU A 15 13.58 -4.78 25.57
CA GLU A 15 14.34 -4.03 26.58
C GLU A 15 14.06 -2.52 26.55
N HIS A 16 13.34 -2.02 25.54
CA HIS A 16 13.14 -0.58 25.32
C HIS A 16 14.48 0.18 25.21
N LYS A 17 15.48 -0.47 24.60
CA LYS A 17 16.84 0.04 24.47
C LYS A 17 17.37 -0.19 23.06
N ILE A 18 18.14 0.77 22.57
CA ILE A 18 18.89 0.66 21.32
C ILE A 18 20.35 1.04 21.53
N THR A 19 21.21 0.56 20.63
CA THR A 19 22.62 0.92 20.60
C THR A 19 22.94 1.41 19.18
N ARG A 20 23.69 2.52 19.06
CA ARG A 20 24.14 3.01 17.75
C ARG A 20 25.11 2.00 17.12
N VAL A 21 25.18 1.96 15.80
CA VAL A 21 26.16 1.11 15.11
C VAL A 21 27.57 1.58 15.49
N GLY A 22 28.40 0.65 15.99
CA GLY A 22 29.75 0.94 16.48
C GLY A 22 29.79 1.59 17.87
N GLY A 23 28.64 1.84 18.50
CA GLY A 23 28.57 2.25 19.89
C GLY A 23 28.36 1.07 20.82
N ASP A 24 28.68 1.28 22.10
CA ASP A 24 28.48 0.35 23.22
C ASP A 24 27.42 0.87 24.22
N LYS A 25 27.13 2.18 24.17
CA LYS A 25 26.16 2.82 25.06
C LYS A 25 24.72 2.50 24.68
N ASP A 26 23.98 1.92 25.63
CA ASP A 26 22.54 1.76 25.56
C ASP A 26 21.80 3.08 25.70
N ILE A 27 20.78 3.26 24.85
CA ILE A 27 19.88 4.41 24.84
C ILE A 27 18.47 3.90 25.10
N LYS A 28 17.84 4.34 26.20
CA LYS A 28 16.45 4.01 26.50
C LYS A 28 15.53 4.77 25.52
N VAL A 29 14.54 4.08 24.99
CA VAL A 29 13.58 4.61 24.03
C VAL A 29 12.15 4.26 24.43
N ASP A 30 11.23 5.20 24.25
CA ASP A 30 9.80 4.96 24.34
C ASP A 30 9.19 5.20 22.95
N VAL A 31 8.83 4.11 22.27
CA VAL A 31 8.41 4.13 20.87
C VAL A 31 7.25 3.19 20.65
N ARG A 32 6.33 3.63 19.79
CA ARG A 32 5.30 2.77 19.23
C ARG A 32 5.82 2.16 17.93
N VAL A 33 5.80 0.84 17.84
CA VAL A 33 6.25 0.12 16.63
C VAL A 33 5.05 -0.26 15.79
N LEU A 34 5.11 0.09 14.50
CA LEU A 34 4.18 -0.33 13.47
C LEU A 34 5.01 -1.07 12.40
N ALA A 35 4.60 -2.28 12.05
CA ALA A 35 5.27 -3.10 11.04
C ALA A 35 4.26 -3.51 9.96
N ALA A 36 4.75 -3.60 8.72
CA ALA A 36 3.97 -4.05 7.58
C ALA A 36 4.85 -4.93 6.69
N THR A 37 4.25 -5.95 6.09
CA THR A 37 4.93 -6.88 5.18
C THR A 37 3.93 -7.41 4.15
N ASN A 38 4.41 -7.66 2.94
CA ASN A 38 3.69 -8.36 1.89
C ASN A 38 4.11 -9.84 1.77
N LYS A 39 5.09 -10.28 2.56
CA LYS A 39 5.54 -11.67 2.65
C LYS A 39 4.75 -12.42 3.71
N ASP A 40 4.53 -13.71 3.49
CA ASP A 40 4.02 -14.61 4.52
C ASP A 40 5.13 -14.89 5.54
N LEU A 41 5.02 -14.29 6.72
CA LEU A 41 6.02 -14.45 7.78
C LEU A 41 6.10 -15.88 8.32
N LYS A 42 5.02 -16.66 8.28
CA LYS A 42 5.07 -18.06 8.75
C LYS A 42 5.98 -18.88 7.85
N LYS A 43 5.82 -18.72 6.53
CA LYS A 43 6.70 -19.35 5.55
C LYS A 43 8.14 -18.85 5.67
N GLU A 44 8.35 -17.54 5.87
CA GLU A 44 9.70 -17.00 6.03
C GLU A 44 10.39 -17.48 7.33
N ILE A 45 9.63 -17.87 8.36
CA ILE A 45 10.16 -18.54 9.56
C ILE A 45 10.59 -19.97 9.24
N GLU A 46 9.74 -20.74 8.53
CA GLU A 46 10.06 -22.10 8.07
C GLU A 46 11.33 -22.11 7.20
N ASP A 47 11.48 -21.11 6.32
CA ASP A 47 12.64 -20.95 5.44
C ASP A 47 13.89 -20.40 6.19
N GLY A 48 13.80 -20.13 7.50
CA GLY A 48 14.90 -19.60 8.32
C GLY A 48 15.27 -18.13 8.04
N ASN A 49 14.46 -17.42 7.25
CA ASN A 49 14.68 -16.04 6.87
C ASN A 49 14.12 -15.03 7.89
N PHE A 50 13.25 -15.48 8.79
CA PHE A 50 12.64 -14.66 9.82
C PHE A 50 12.65 -15.35 11.19
N ARG A 51 12.94 -14.59 12.25
CA ARG A 51 12.98 -15.12 13.61
C ARG A 51 11.57 -15.24 14.19
N GLU A 52 11.27 -16.42 14.74
CA GLU A 52 10.00 -16.73 15.38
C GLU A 52 9.71 -15.84 16.61
N ASP A 53 10.72 -15.58 17.44
CA ASP A 53 10.60 -14.72 18.62
C ASP A 53 10.19 -13.28 18.28
N LEU A 54 10.73 -12.72 17.20
CA LEU A 54 10.37 -11.42 16.68
C LEU A 54 8.94 -11.42 16.12
N TYR A 55 8.54 -12.49 15.43
CA TYR A 55 7.19 -12.64 14.90
C TYR A 55 6.15 -12.56 16.01
N HIS A 56 6.35 -13.28 17.12
CA HIS A 56 5.43 -13.25 18.25
C HIS A 56 5.36 -11.88 18.93
N ARG A 57 6.45 -11.10 18.94
CA ARG A 57 6.45 -9.75 19.52
C ARG A 57 5.79 -8.70 18.63
N LEU A 58 5.85 -8.87 17.30
CA LEU A 58 5.19 -7.98 16.35
C LEU A 58 3.72 -8.33 16.14
N SER A 59 3.37 -9.61 16.11
CA SER A 59 2.05 -10.11 15.71
C SER A 59 1.04 -10.16 16.86
N VAL A 60 1.10 -9.19 17.78
CA VAL A 60 0.15 -9.08 18.89
C VAL A 60 -1.22 -8.64 18.37
N ILE A 61 -1.24 -7.63 17.49
CA ILE A 61 -2.44 -7.16 16.79
C ILE A 61 -2.14 -7.20 15.30
N LEU A 62 -2.82 -8.11 14.59
CA LEU A 62 -2.67 -8.27 13.15
C LEU A 62 -3.81 -7.55 12.43
N ILE A 63 -3.46 -6.63 11.54
CA ILE A 63 -4.41 -5.93 10.69
C ILE A 63 -4.18 -6.42 9.26
N GLN A 64 -5.11 -7.24 8.77
CA GLN A 64 -5.08 -7.71 7.39
C GLN A 64 -5.70 -6.65 6.48
N VAL A 65 -4.90 -6.11 5.56
CA VAL A 65 -5.41 -5.17 4.54
C VAL A 65 -5.86 -5.97 3.32
N PRO A 66 -7.15 -5.96 2.95
CA PRO A 66 -7.64 -6.70 1.80
C PRO A 66 -7.14 -6.08 0.49
N ALA A 67 -6.99 -6.92 -0.54
CA ALA A 67 -6.67 -6.45 -1.87
C ALA A 67 -7.86 -5.66 -2.46
N LEU A 68 -7.59 -4.73 -3.36
CA LEU A 68 -8.61 -3.87 -3.96
C LEU A 68 -9.71 -4.66 -4.68
N LYS A 69 -9.34 -5.80 -5.30
CA LYS A 69 -10.29 -6.73 -5.93
C LYS A 69 -11.34 -7.31 -4.97
N ASP A 70 -11.05 -7.37 -3.66
CA ASP A 70 -11.94 -7.90 -2.64
C ASP A 70 -12.83 -6.79 -2.03
N ARG A 71 -12.59 -5.52 -2.40
CA ARG A 71 -13.32 -4.32 -1.94
C ARG A 71 -13.65 -3.37 -3.10
N LYS A 72 -14.30 -3.91 -4.13
CA LYS A 72 -14.63 -3.17 -5.36
C LYS A 72 -15.53 -1.96 -5.12
N GLU A 73 -16.34 -2.01 -4.06
CA GLU A 73 -17.24 -0.94 -3.64
C GLU A 73 -16.50 0.35 -3.24
N ASP A 74 -15.22 0.25 -2.86
CA ASP A 74 -14.38 1.41 -2.52
C ASP A 74 -13.85 2.14 -3.77
N ILE A 75 -13.86 1.49 -4.94
CA ILE A 75 -13.23 2.02 -6.18
C ILE A 75 -13.84 3.36 -6.59
N PRO A 76 -15.18 3.58 -6.61
CA PRO A 76 -15.75 4.88 -6.96
C PRO A 76 -15.24 6.03 -6.10
N LEU A 77 -15.17 5.83 -4.78
CA LEU A 77 -14.69 6.83 -3.83
C LEU A 77 -13.20 7.13 -4.04
N LEU A 78 -12.40 6.09 -4.28
CA LEU A 78 -10.98 6.24 -4.57
C LEU A 78 -10.73 6.98 -5.89
N VAL A 79 -11.50 6.66 -6.94
CA VAL A 79 -11.40 7.33 -8.26
C VAL A 79 -11.76 8.80 -8.12
N GLU A 80 -12.86 9.14 -7.46
CA GLU A 80 -13.25 10.53 -7.21
C GLU A 80 -12.15 11.28 -6.47
N LYS A 81 -11.56 10.66 -5.43
CA LYS A 81 -10.45 11.26 -4.70
C LYS A 81 -9.21 11.48 -5.55
N PHE A 82 -8.84 10.50 -6.39
CA PHE A 82 -7.69 10.64 -7.29
C PHE A 82 -7.92 11.69 -8.37
N LEU A 83 -9.13 11.81 -8.92
CA LEU A 83 -9.46 12.87 -9.87
C LEU A 83 -9.27 14.26 -9.25
N ASP A 84 -9.71 14.47 -8.00
CA ASP A 84 -9.49 15.71 -7.24
C ASP A 84 -8.00 15.96 -6.97
N ASP A 85 -7.27 14.96 -6.49
CA ASP A 85 -5.84 15.09 -6.19
C ASP A 85 -5.01 15.41 -7.44
N ILE A 86 -5.27 14.71 -8.55
CA ILE A 86 -4.57 14.89 -9.82
C ILE A 86 -4.90 16.26 -10.43
N ALA A 87 -6.15 16.71 -10.35
CA ALA A 87 -6.55 18.03 -10.82
C ALA A 87 -5.82 19.14 -10.06
N LYS A 88 -5.67 19.00 -8.73
CA LYS A 88 -4.90 19.91 -7.88
C LYS A 88 -3.40 19.88 -8.20
N GLU A 89 -2.83 18.70 -8.40
CA GLU A 89 -1.41 18.53 -8.76
C GLU A 89 -1.09 19.20 -10.11
N TYR A 90 -1.98 19.09 -11.10
CA TYR A 90 -1.80 19.70 -12.43
C TYR A 90 -2.32 21.13 -12.56
N GLY A 91 -3.01 21.66 -11.55
CA GLY A 91 -3.66 22.98 -11.63
C GLY A 91 -4.75 23.04 -12.70
N THR A 92 -5.41 21.91 -12.99
CA THR A 92 -6.49 21.80 -13.98
C THR A 92 -7.85 21.62 -13.31
N ALA A 93 -8.92 21.77 -14.07
CA ALA A 93 -10.26 21.45 -13.57
C ALA A 93 -10.40 19.92 -13.42
N GLN A 94 -11.05 19.50 -12.33
CA GLN A 94 -11.39 18.09 -12.14
C GLN A 94 -12.24 17.58 -13.31
N LYS A 95 -11.83 16.45 -13.87
CA LYS A 95 -12.59 15.77 -14.92
C LYS A 95 -13.70 14.94 -14.32
N ASP A 96 -14.82 14.88 -15.02
CA ASP A 96 -15.91 13.98 -14.69
C ASP A 96 -15.63 12.58 -15.26
N ILE A 97 -16.20 11.55 -14.64
CA ILE A 97 -16.16 10.18 -15.14
C ILE A 97 -17.58 9.64 -15.29
N SER A 98 -17.86 8.97 -16.41
CA SER A 98 -19.19 8.38 -16.63
C SER A 98 -19.45 7.20 -15.69
N LYS A 99 -20.73 6.91 -15.43
CA LYS A 99 -21.12 5.78 -14.57
C LYS A 99 -20.72 4.45 -15.18
N GLU A 100 -20.75 4.35 -16.51
CA GLU A 100 -20.36 3.18 -17.28
C GLU A 100 -18.84 2.95 -17.18
N ALA A 101 -18.05 4.02 -17.27
CA ALA A 101 -16.60 3.96 -17.08
C ALA A 101 -16.23 3.52 -15.66
N LEU A 102 -16.90 4.08 -14.63
CA LEU A 102 -16.71 3.66 -13.24
C LEU A 102 -17.06 2.19 -12.99
N LYS A 103 -18.14 1.69 -13.61
CA LYS A 103 -18.50 0.27 -13.52
C LYS A 103 -17.44 -0.60 -14.17
N GLN A 104 -16.95 -0.21 -15.35
CA GLN A 104 -15.88 -0.93 -16.03
C GLN A 104 -14.63 -1.00 -15.14
N LEU A 105 -14.24 0.11 -14.51
CA LEU A 105 -13.11 0.15 -13.56
C LEU A 105 -13.30 -0.80 -12.36
N GLN A 106 -14.53 -1.05 -11.90
CA GLN A 106 -14.78 -1.99 -10.81
C GLN A 106 -14.60 -3.47 -11.20
N GLU A 107 -14.71 -3.79 -12.49
CA GLU A 107 -14.59 -5.16 -12.98
C GLU A 107 -13.14 -5.64 -13.09
N PHE A 108 -12.18 -4.71 -13.18
CA PHE A 108 -10.77 -5.04 -13.29
C PHE A 108 -10.21 -5.77 -12.05
N PRO A 109 -9.20 -6.63 -12.24
CA PRO A 109 -8.60 -7.41 -11.15
C PRO A 109 -7.67 -6.61 -10.24
N TRP A 110 -7.20 -5.42 -10.65
CA TRP A 110 -6.31 -4.52 -9.90
C TRP A 110 -5.18 -5.25 -9.14
N THR A 111 -4.33 -5.97 -9.86
CA THR A 111 -3.22 -6.74 -9.27
C THR A 111 -2.20 -5.85 -8.54
N GLY A 112 -1.98 -4.63 -9.03
CA GLY A 112 -1.19 -3.58 -8.39
C GLY A 112 -1.97 -2.72 -7.40
N ASN A 113 -3.21 -3.10 -7.08
CA ASN A 113 -4.09 -2.46 -6.11
C ASN A 113 -4.24 -0.95 -6.37
N ILE A 114 -4.21 -0.15 -5.29
CA ILE A 114 -4.40 1.31 -5.34
C ILE A 114 -3.38 2.00 -6.24
N ARG A 115 -2.14 1.50 -6.31
CA ARG A 115 -1.10 2.12 -7.14
C ARG A 115 -1.44 2.00 -8.63
N GLU A 116 -1.89 0.82 -9.05
CA GLU A 116 -2.33 0.60 -10.42
C GLU A 116 -3.56 1.43 -10.75
N LEU A 117 -4.56 1.46 -9.86
CA LEU A 117 -5.75 2.30 -10.02
C LEU A 117 -5.39 3.78 -10.19
N ARG A 118 -4.54 4.35 -9.32
CA ARG A 118 -4.11 5.76 -9.44
C ARG A 118 -3.42 6.02 -10.78
N ASN A 119 -2.52 5.14 -11.21
CA ASN A 119 -1.81 5.30 -12.48
C ASN A 119 -2.74 5.26 -13.69
N VAL A 120 -3.75 4.37 -13.67
CA VAL A 120 -4.77 4.30 -14.72
C VAL A 120 -5.63 5.56 -14.73
N VAL A 121 -6.11 6.02 -13.56
CA VAL A 121 -6.88 7.26 -13.46
C VAL A 121 -6.06 8.45 -13.95
N GLU A 122 -4.80 8.56 -13.58
CA GLU A 122 -3.89 9.59 -14.05
C GLU A 122 -3.72 9.57 -15.56
N ARG A 123 -3.53 8.39 -16.16
CA ARG A 123 -3.49 8.22 -17.62
C ARG A 123 -4.80 8.67 -18.29
N LEU A 124 -5.95 8.31 -17.72
CA LEU A 124 -7.27 8.74 -18.22
C LEU A 124 -7.45 10.25 -18.12
N VAL A 125 -6.91 10.89 -17.07
CA VAL A 125 -6.93 12.35 -16.94
C VAL A 125 -6.04 13.02 -18.00
N ILE A 126 -4.87 12.45 -18.33
CA ILE A 126 -3.96 13.04 -19.31
C ILE A 126 -4.47 12.83 -20.76
N LEU A 127 -4.93 11.62 -21.07
CA LEU A 127 -5.27 11.22 -22.45
C LEU A 127 -6.76 11.36 -22.78
N GLY A 128 -7.64 11.35 -21.78
CA GLY A 128 -9.08 11.44 -21.98
C GLY A 128 -9.54 12.87 -22.29
N GLU A 129 -10.79 12.99 -22.70
CA GLU A 129 -11.41 14.29 -22.94
C GLU A 129 -11.90 14.94 -21.63
N LYS A 130 -12.85 15.89 -21.70
CA LYS A 130 -13.40 16.57 -20.53
C LYS A 130 -14.13 15.63 -19.57
N THR A 131 -14.79 14.61 -20.12
CA THR A 131 -15.47 13.55 -19.37
C THR A 131 -14.89 12.21 -19.80
N ILE A 132 -14.42 11.42 -18.83
CA ILE A 132 -13.85 10.09 -19.06
C ILE A 132 -15.00 9.14 -19.39
N SER A 133 -14.99 8.61 -20.61
CA SER A 133 -15.98 7.69 -21.16
C SER A 133 -15.57 6.22 -20.98
N ILE A 134 -16.49 5.29 -21.27
CA ILE A 134 -16.16 3.86 -21.24
C ILE A 134 -15.15 3.49 -22.33
N GLU A 135 -15.18 4.19 -23.48
CA GLU A 135 -14.22 4.03 -24.57
C GLU A 135 -12.82 4.42 -24.14
N ASP A 136 -12.67 5.48 -23.33
CA ASP A 136 -11.37 5.89 -22.79
C ASP A 136 -10.81 4.84 -21.84
N VAL A 137 -11.65 4.26 -20.98
CA VAL A 137 -11.25 3.16 -20.11
C VAL A 137 -10.77 1.96 -20.94
N LYS A 138 -11.51 1.55 -21.97
CA LYS A 138 -11.07 0.44 -22.84
C LYS A 138 -9.78 0.74 -23.62
N LYS A 139 -9.56 1.99 -24.03
CA LYS A 139 -8.36 2.36 -24.79
C LYS A 139 -7.12 2.49 -23.92
N TYR A 140 -7.27 2.95 -22.68
CA TYR A 140 -6.14 3.38 -21.87
C TYR A 140 -5.99 2.62 -20.54
N ALA A 141 -7.00 1.89 -20.07
CA ALA A 141 -6.92 1.05 -18.87
C ALA A 141 -6.62 -0.42 -19.17
N ASP A 142 -6.91 -0.91 -20.38
CA ASP A 142 -6.58 -2.29 -20.79
C ASP A 142 -5.06 -2.43 -21.05
N TYR A 143 -4.51 -3.55 -20.59
CA TYR A 143 -3.13 -3.99 -20.83
C TYR A 143 -3.07 -4.94 -22.02
#